data_AF-A0A5P9GU75-F1
#
_entry.id   AF-A0A5P9GU75-F1
#
_cell.length_a   1.000
_cell.length_b   1.000
_cell.length_c   1.000
_cell.angle_alpha   90.00
_cell.angle_beta   90.00
_cell.angle_gamma   90.00
#
_symmetry.space_group_name_H-M   'P 1'
#
loop_
_entity.id
_entity.type
_entity.pdbx_description
1 polymer ?
#
loop_
_entity_poly.entity_id
_entity_poly.type
_entity_poly.pdbx_seq_one_letter_code
_entity_poly.pdbx_strand_id
1 'polypeptide(L)'
;MDWPRLFLAGLKAAAMGSLIGTSLLTAITLVVGVTALREGLGEALFIMLLPFLVGFGCALGGLVIVGLPLTLWLKRKAQESRSAYLSGGLIGGGVVTMVVTWAILGGDPYFGLFIAFFGALTGGATGHFWWRYARQEEVEHNLTPLVEVFE
;
A
#
# COMPACT_ATOMS: atom_id res chain seq x y z
N MET A 1 -10.20 12.78 16.71
CA MET A 1 -9.60 11.97 15.63
C MET A 1 -10.69 11.02 15.16
N ASP A 2 -11.19 11.24 13.94
CA ASP A 2 -12.35 10.49 13.42
C ASP A 2 -11.90 9.12 12.93
N TRP A 3 -11.83 8.18 13.86
CA TRP A 3 -11.43 6.79 13.60
C TRP A 3 -12.15 6.13 12.41
N PRO A 4 -13.48 6.30 12.21
CA PRO A 4 -14.17 5.71 11.07
C PRO A 4 -13.65 6.26 9.72
N ARG A 5 -13.34 7.56 9.66
CA ARG A 5 -12.82 8.21 8.46
C ARG A 5 -11.42 7.71 8.11
N LEU A 6 -10.53 7.63 9.09
CA LEU A 6 -9.17 7.13 8.90
C LEU A 6 -9.15 5.66 8.49
N PHE A 7 -10.01 4.84 9.09
CA PHE A 7 -10.14 3.44 8.74
C PHE A 7 -10.57 3.26 7.28
N LEU A 8 -11.63 3.96 6.85
CA LEU A 8 -12.09 3.93 5.46
C LEU A 8 -11.04 4.47 4.48
N ALA A 9 -10.32 5.52 4.85
CA ALA A 9 -9.21 6.03 4.04
C ALA A 9 -8.08 5.01 3.91
N GLY A 10 -7.77 4.29 4.98
CA GLY A 10 -6.79 3.20 5.00
C GLY A 10 -7.20 2.05 4.08
N LEU A 11 -8.46 1.61 4.16
CA LEU A 11 -9.00 0.58 3.26
C LEU A 11 -8.91 1.00 1.78
N LYS A 12 -9.31 2.24 1.45
CA LYS A 12 -9.22 2.77 0.09
C LYS A 12 -7.77 2.84 -0.39
N ALA A 13 -6.86 3.32 0.46
CA ALA A 13 -5.45 3.43 0.12
C ALA A 13 -4.80 2.05 -0.10
N ALA A 14 -5.12 1.07 0.73
CA ALA A 14 -4.65 -0.30 0.58
C ALA A 14 -5.22 -0.95 -0.69
N ALA A 15 -6.51 -0.80 -0.96
CA ALA A 15 -7.15 -1.34 -2.17
C ALA A 15 -6.51 -0.77 -3.44
N MET A 16 -6.37 0.56 -3.52
CA MET A 16 -5.77 1.21 -4.69
C MET A 16 -4.28 0.86 -4.84
N GLY A 17 -3.53 0.83 -3.74
CA GLY A 17 -2.12 0.45 -3.78
C GLY A 17 -1.91 -0.99 -4.21
N SER A 18 -2.77 -1.90 -3.75
CA SER A 18 -2.73 -3.31 -4.12
C SER A 18 -3.11 -3.52 -5.57
N LEU A 19 -4.13 -2.80 -6.06
CA LEU A 19 -4.52 -2.85 -7.46
C LEU A 19 -3.36 -2.44 -8.39
N ILE A 20 -2.66 -1.33 -8.06
CA ILE A 20 -1.50 -0.87 -8.82
C ILE A 20 -0.34 -1.85 -8.70
N GLY A 21 0.03 -2.19 -7.47
CA GLY A 21 1.20 -3.02 -7.18
C GLY A 21 1.05 -4.47 -7.65
N THR A 22 -0.16 -5.00 -7.75
CA THR A 22 -0.40 -6.38 -8.22
C THR A 22 -0.96 -6.44 -9.64
N SER A 23 -1.06 -5.32 -10.34
CA SER A 23 -1.66 -5.24 -11.69
C SER A 23 -1.05 -6.24 -12.68
N LEU A 24 0.28 -6.32 -12.74
CA LEU A 24 0.97 -7.25 -13.64
C LEU A 24 0.73 -8.72 -13.28
N LEU A 25 0.82 -9.05 -11.98
CA LEU A 25 0.56 -10.41 -11.51
C LEU A 25 -0.91 -10.80 -11.75
N THR A 26 -1.83 -9.87 -11.54
CA THR A 26 -3.26 -10.05 -11.81
C THR A 26 -3.52 -10.29 -13.28
N ALA A 27 -2.82 -9.59 -14.19
CA ALA A 27 -2.94 -9.84 -15.63
C ALA A 27 -2.51 -11.26 -16.01
N ILE A 28 -1.43 -11.76 -15.39
CA ILE A 28 -0.96 -13.14 -15.59
C ILE A 28 -1.96 -14.15 -15.02
N THR A 29 -2.39 -13.96 -13.76
CA THR A 29 -3.35 -14.88 -13.13
C THR A 29 -4.73 -14.84 -13.76
N LEU A 30 -5.08 -13.76 -14.45
CA LEU A 30 -6.32 -13.68 -15.23
C LEU A 30 -6.31 -14.70 -16.38
N VAL A 31 -5.20 -14.79 -17.12
CA VAL A 31 -5.03 -15.79 -18.19
C VAL A 31 -5.09 -17.22 -17.62
N VAL A 32 -4.38 -17.46 -16.51
CA VAL A 32 -4.40 -18.77 -15.84
C VAL A 32 -5.81 -19.10 -15.33
N GLY A 33 -6.48 -18.15 -14.71
CA GLY A 33 -7.83 -18.32 -14.18
C GLY A 33 -8.86 -18.67 -15.26
N VAL A 34 -8.71 -18.13 -16.48
CA VAL A 34 -9.58 -18.52 -17.60
C VAL A 34 -9.44 -20.00 -17.93
N THR A 35 -8.23 -20.55 -17.84
CA THR A 35 -8.02 -22.00 -18.06
C THR A 35 -8.60 -22.86 -16.95
N ALA A 36 -8.62 -22.34 -15.71
CA ALA A 36 -9.20 -23.00 -14.54
C ALA A 36 -10.74 -23.00 -14.50
N LEU A 37 -11.43 -22.31 -15.43
CA LEU A 37 -12.90 -22.36 -15.53
C LEU A 37 -13.43 -23.79 -15.76
N ARG A 38 -12.58 -24.69 -16.28
CA ARG A 38 -12.91 -26.11 -16.44
C ARG A 38 -13.04 -26.86 -15.11
N GLU A 39 -12.38 -26.37 -14.08
CA GLU A 39 -12.36 -26.95 -12.73
C GLU A 39 -13.47 -26.34 -11.86
N GLY A 40 -13.84 -25.08 -12.13
CA GLY A 40 -15.04 -24.44 -11.60
C GLY A 40 -14.90 -22.92 -11.50
N LEU A 41 -16.04 -22.22 -11.44
CA LEU A 41 -16.05 -20.76 -11.33
C LEU A 41 -15.35 -20.26 -10.06
N GLY A 42 -15.52 -20.96 -8.94
CA GLY A 42 -14.91 -20.58 -7.65
C GLY A 42 -13.38 -20.61 -7.69
N GLU A 43 -12.81 -21.67 -8.25
CA GLU A 43 -11.36 -21.84 -8.38
C GLU A 43 -10.75 -20.83 -9.35
N ALA A 44 -11.41 -20.62 -10.50
CA ALA A 44 -11.04 -19.58 -11.44
C ALA A 44 -11.01 -18.19 -10.79
N LEU A 45 -12.10 -17.80 -10.09
CA LEU A 45 -12.17 -16.50 -9.41
C LEU A 45 -11.13 -16.37 -8.30
N PHE A 46 -10.89 -17.44 -7.54
CA PHE A 46 -9.87 -17.43 -6.51
C PHE A 46 -8.47 -17.18 -7.09
N ILE A 47 -8.08 -17.91 -8.14
CA ILE A 47 -6.80 -17.71 -8.84
C ILE A 47 -6.67 -16.30 -9.40
N MET A 48 -7.73 -15.78 -10.03
CA MET A 48 -7.75 -14.43 -10.61
C MET A 48 -7.54 -13.35 -9.55
N LEU A 49 -8.24 -13.47 -8.41
CA LEU A 49 -8.23 -12.46 -7.34
C LEU A 49 -7.07 -12.63 -6.35
N LEU A 50 -6.39 -13.78 -6.35
CA LEU A 50 -5.37 -14.11 -5.36
C LEU A 50 -4.27 -13.04 -5.25
N PRO A 51 -3.67 -12.51 -6.35
CA PRO A 51 -2.64 -11.48 -6.23
C PRO A 51 -3.16 -10.23 -5.54
N PHE A 52 -4.36 -9.77 -5.93
CA PHE A 52 -5.00 -8.60 -5.32
C PHE A 52 -5.27 -8.81 -3.83
N LEU A 53 -5.81 -9.96 -3.43
CA LEU A 53 -6.12 -10.26 -2.03
C LEU A 53 -4.86 -10.32 -1.16
N VAL A 54 -3.80 -10.95 -1.65
CA VAL A 54 -2.49 -10.99 -0.98
C VAL A 54 -1.91 -9.58 -0.87
N GLY A 55 -1.90 -8.83 -1.98
CA GLY A 55 -1.46 -7.44 -2.01
C GLY A 55 -2.22 -6.58 -1.01
N PHE A 56 -3.55 -6.74 -0.94
CA PHE A 56 -4.43 -6.00 -0.03
C PHE A 56 -4.14 -6.28 1.43
N GLY A 57 -3.98 -7.55 1.80
CA GLY A 57 -3.56 -7.94 3.14
C GLY A 57 -2.20 -7.35 3.51
N CYS A 58 -1.22 -7.45 2.61
CA CYS A 58 0.11 -6.88 2.81
C CYS A 58 0.09 -5.35 2.93
N ALA A 59 -0.71 -4.67 2.10
CA ALA A 59 -0.84 -3.22 2.13
C ALA A 59 -1.49 -2.73 3.44
N LEU A 60 -2.52 -3.42 3.94
CA LEU A 60 -3.11 -3.12 5.25
C LEU A 60 -2.13 -3.38 6.39
N GLY A 61 -1.45 -4.53 6.39
CA GLY A 61 -0.43 -4.84 7.39
C GLY A 61 0.71 -3.82 7.38
N GLY A 62 1.22 -3.47 6.19
CA GLY A 62 2.24 -2.43 6.02
C GLY A 62 1.77 -1.05 6.45
N LEU A 63 0.51 -0.69 6.20
CA LEU A 63 -0.07 0.56 6.68
C LEU A 63 -0.09 0.61 8.22
N VAL A 64 -0.44 -0.49 8.90
CA VAL A 64 -0.47 -0.55 10.36
C VAL A 64 0.94 -0.56 10.96
N ILE A 65 1.84 -1.38 10.42
CA ILE A 65 3.18 -1.62 10.98
C ILE A 65 4.15 -0.48 10.64
N VAL A 66 4.04 0.10 9.44
CA VAL A 66 4.97 1.12 8.93
C VAL A 66 4.27 2.46 8.73
N GLY A 67 3.12 2.46 8.05
CA GLY A 67 2.42 3.68 7.65
C GLY A 67 1.95 4.55 8.81
N LEU A 68 1.30 3.97 9.82
CA LEU A 68 0.80 4.70 10.99
C LEU A 68 1.95 5.23 11.87
N PRO A 69 2.98 4.43 12.22
CA PRO A 69 4.15 4.96 12.92
C PRO A 69 4.85 6.09 12.16
N LEU A 70 5.00 5.95 10.84
CA LEU A 70 5.57 7.01 9.99
C LEU A 70 4.70 8.27 10.01
N THR A 71 3.39 8.13 9.90
CA THR A 71 2.42 9.24 10.00
C THR A 71 2.58 9.99 11.32
N LEU A 72 2.61 9.27 12.44
CA LEU A 72 2.78 9.86 13.76
C LEU A 72 4.12 10.60 13.90
N TRP A 73 5.19 10.02 13.36
CA TRP A 73 6.51 10.62 13.39
C TRP A 73 6.60 11.90 12.54
N LEU A 74 6.07 11.87 11.31
CA LEU A 74 6.02 13.05 10.42
C LEU A 74 5.16 14.16 11.01
N LYS A 75 4.01 13.81 11.62
CA LYS A 75 3.12 14.76 12.29
C LYS A 75 3.81 15.45 13.46
N ARG A 76 4.52 14.70 14.31
CA ARG A 76 5.30 15.26 15.43
C ARG A 76 6.39 16.24 14.98
N LYS A 77 6.94 16.04 13.78
CA LYS A 77 7.97 16.92 13.20
C LYS A 77 7.42 18.04 12.33
N ALA A 78 6.10 18.12 12.13
CA ALA A 78 5.47 19.01 11.16
C ALA A 78 6.09 18.90 9.74
N GLN A 79 6.48 17.68 9.35
CA GLN A 79 7.13 17.38 8.06
C GLN A 79 6.23 16.52 7.15
N GLU A 80 4.92 16.56 7.37
CA GLU A 80 3.97 15.83 6.54
C GLU A 80 3.97 16.38 5.12
N SER A 81 4.30 15.52 4.15
CA SER A 81 4.28 15.89 2.73
C SER A 81 3.97 14.67 1.88
N ARG A 82 3.40 14.90 0.69
CA ARG A 82 3.14 13.83 -0.29
C ARG A 82 4.38 12.97 -0.58
N SER A 83 5.55 13.62 -0.70
CA SER A 83 6.80 12.93 -1.02
C SER A 83 7.29 12.04 0.13
N ALA A 84 7.12 12.47 1.39
CA ALA A 84 7.47 11.66 2.55
C ALA A 84 6.62 10.37 2.63
N TYR A 85 5.32 10.45 2.36
CA TYR A 85 4.45 9.27 2.33
C TYR A 85 4.74 8.33 1.16
N LEU A 86 5.01 8.88 -0.03
CA LEU A 86 5.34 8.09 -1.21
C LEU A 86 6.70 7.37 -1.04
N SER A 87 7.74 8.09 -0.61
CA SER A 87 9.07 7.51 -0.39
C SER A 87 9.08 6.51 0.78
N GLY A 88 8.42 6.85 1.89
CA GLY A 88 8.26 5.94 3.02
C GLY A 88 7.49 4.67 2.65
N GLY A 89 6.47 4.80 1.81
CA GLY A 89 5.74 3.67 1.24
C GLY A 89 6.61 2.79 0.33
N LEU A 90 7.38 3.39 -0.58
CA LEU A 90 8.30 2.67 -1.48
C LEU A 90 9.35 1.87 -0.68
N ILE A 91 10.05 2.55 0.23
CA ILE A 91 11.11 1.95 1.03
C ILE A 91 10.53 0.90 1.99
N GLY A 92 9.48 1.27 2.74
CA GLY A 92 8.83 0.38 3.68
C GLY A 92 8.26 -0.87 3.02
N GLY A 93 7.53 -0.69 1.92
CA GLY A 93 6.96 -1.80 1.15
C GLY A 93 8.03 -2.73 0.60
N GLY A 94 9.10 -2.19 0.01
CA GLY A 94 10.19 -2.99 -0.53
C GLY A 94 10.97 -3.73 0.55
N VAL A 95 11.33 -3.07 1.64
CA VAL A 95 12.08 -3.69 2.75
C VAL A 95 11.26 -4.76 3.45
N VAL A 96 10.00 -4.48 3.79
CA VAL A 96 9.14 -5.45 4.48
C VAL A 96 8.94 -6.71 3.63
N THR A 97 8.61 -6.54 2.36
CA THR A 97 8.42 -7.70 1.47
C THR A 97 9.71 -8.46 1.25
N MET A 98 10.85 -7.79 1.05
CA MET A 98 12.16 -8.45 0.95
C MET A 98 12.46 -9.30 2.19
N VAL A 99 12.29 -8.75 3.39
CA VAL A 99 12.55 -9.45 4.66
C VAL A 99 11.62 -10.64 4.84
N VAL A 100 10.32 -10.47 4.58
CA VAL A 100 9.32 -11.53 4.69
C VAL A 100 9.62 -12.66 3.69
N THR A 101 9.91 -12.32 2.44
CA THR A 101 10.28 -13.31 1.41
C THR A 101 11.56 -14.04 1.78
N TRP A 102 12.57 -13.34 2.28
CA TRP A 102 13.84 -13.95 2.71
C TRP A 102 13.63 -14.92 3.88
N ALA A 103 12.81 -14.54 4.86
CA ALA A 103 12.51 -15.36 6.04
C ALA A 103 11.68 -16.61 5.72
N ILE A 104 10.75 -16.53 4.75
CA ILE A 104 9.82 -17.63 4.43
C ILE A 104 10.37 -18.57 3.35
N LEU A 105 11.03 -18.03 2.31
CA LEU A 105 11.39 -18.78 1.10
C LEU A 105 12.87 -19.16 1.03
N GLY A 106 13.61 -19.09 2.14
CA GLY A 106 14.97 -19.64 2.22
C GLY A 106 16.04 -18.83 1.50
N GLY A 107 15.76 -17.57 1.19
CA GLY A 107 16.78 -16.58 0.88
C GLY A 107 17.32 -16.52 -0.55
N ASP A 108 16.55 -16.94 -1.56
CA ASP A 108 16.86 -16.60 -2.96
C ASP A 108 16.85 -15.05 -3.13
N PRO A 109 18.01 -14.42 -3.41
CA PRO A 109 18.11 -12.98 -3.50
C PRO A 109 17.39 -12.41 -4.73
N TYR A 110 17.35 -13.14 -5.85
CA TYR A 110 16.74 -12.66 -7.08
C TYR A 110 15.21 -12.69 -6.97
N PHE A 111 14.67 -13.78 -6.42
CA PHE A 111 13.25 -13.85 -6.14
C PHE A 111 12.83 -12.82 -5.08
N GLY A 112 13.64 -12.65 -4.03
CA GLY A 112 13.45 -11.62 -3.01
C GLY A 112 13.40 -10.21 -3.60
N LEU A 113 14.34 -9.85 -4.48
CA LEU A 113 14.36 -8.56 -5.16
C LEU A 113 13.14 -8.35 -6.07
N PHE A 114 12.72 -9.39 -6.79
CA PHE A 114 11.53 -9.34 -7.63
C PHE A 114 10.27 -9.06 -6.81
N ILE A 115 10.08 -9.77 -5.70
CA ILE A 115 8.94 -9.54 -4.79
C ILE A 115 9.05 -8.15 -4.11
N ALA A 116 10.27 -7.74 -3.73
CA ALA A 116 10.53 -6.43 -3.14
C ALA A 116 10.14 -5.28 -4.07
N PHE A 117 10.34 -5.44 -5.38
CA PHE A 117 9.91 -4.46 -6.37
C PHE A 117 8.39 -4.25 -6.35
N PHE A 118 7.60 -5.32 -6.36
CA PHE A 118 6.13 -5.20 -6.25
C PHE A 118 5.69 -4.70 -4.87
N GLY A 119 6.40 -5.09 -3.82
CA GLY A 119 6.19 -4.55 -2.48
C GLY A 119 6.41 -3.05 -2.42
N ALA A 120 7.46 -2.55 -3.06
CA ALA A 120 7.74 -1.13 -3.16
C ALA A 120 6.66 -0.40 -3.95
N LEU A 121 6.26 -0.90 -5.13
CA LEU A 121 5.18 -0.31 -5.92
C LEU A 121 3.86 -0.25 -5.14
N THR A 122 3.49 -1.35 -4.49
CA THR A 122 2.29 -1.44 -3.65
C THR A 122 2.37 -0.43 -2.51
N GLY A 123 3.47 -0.42 -1.75
CA GLY A 123 3.65 0.47 -0.61
C GLY A 123 3.71 1.95 -1.01
N GLY A 124 4.38 2.28 -2.10
CA GLY A 124 4.45 3.64 -2.65
C GLY A 124 3.09 4.16 -3.10
N ALA A 125 2.32 3.32 -3.82
CA ALA A 125 0.96 3.64 -4.20
C ALA A 125 0.04 3.78 -2.98
N THR A 126 0.10 2.86 -2.02
CA THR A 126 -0.66 2.97 -0.76
C THR A 126 -0.29 4.23 0.01
N GLY A 127 0.99 4.58 0.12
CA GLY A 127 1.45 5.82 0.74
C GLY A 127 0.92 7.07 0.03
N HIS A 128 0.92 7.07 -1.30
CA HIS A 128 0.33 8.16 -2.09
C HIS A 128 -1.17 8.33 -1.83
N PHE A 129 -1.94 7.24 -1.83
CA PHE A 129 -3.38 7.30 -1.59
C PHE A 129 -3.73 7.56 -0.12
N TRP A 130 -2.89 7.11 0.82
CA TRP A 130 -3.02 7.47 2.23
C TRP A 130 -2.88 8.97 2.43
N TRP A 131 -1.88 9.60 1.82
CA TRP A 131 -1.76 11.06 1.81
C TRP A 131 -3.03 11.71 1.28
N ARG A 132 -3.50 11.28 0.10
CA ARG A 132 -4.68 11.86 -0.58
C ARG A 132 -5.97 11.71 0.22
N TYR A 133 -6.23 10.55 0.82
CA TYR A 133 -7.51 10.26 1.45
C TYR A 133 -7.58 10.57 2.95
N ALA A 134 -6.44 10.52 3.65
CA ALA A 134 -6.41 10.65 5.11
C ALA A 134 -5.70 11.91 5.62
N ARG A 135 -4.74 12.47 4.87
CA ARG A 135 -3.83 13.51 5.40
C ARG A 135 -3.95 14.86 4.72
N GLN A 136 -4.11 14.91 3.41
CA GLN A 136 -4.05 16.14 2.62
C GLN A 136 -4.99 17.22 3.16
N GLU A 137 -6.26 16.89 3.35
CA GLU A 137 -7.27 17.83 3.85
C GLU A 137 -6.97 18.32 5.28
N GLU A 138 -6.46 17.44 6.16
CA GLU A 138 -6.08 17.83 7.53
C GLU A 138 -4.88 18.78 7.52
N VAL A 139 -3.89 18.55 6.66
CA VAL A 139 -2.72 19.42 6.55
C VAL A 139 -3.11 20.77 5.95
N GLU A 140 -3.90 20.79 4.88
CA GLU A 140 -4.37 22.04 4.24
C GLU A 140 -5.21 22.89 5.21
N HIS A 141 -6.15 22.27 5.94
CA HIS A 141 -6.99 22.97 6.92
C HIS A 141 -6.19 23.61 8.07
N ASN A 142 -5.10 22.96 8.51
CA ASN A 142 -4.24 23.50 9.58
C ASN A 142 -3.35 24.66 9.11
N LEU A 143 -3.14 24.82 7.80
CA LEU A 143 -2.29 25.89 7.25
C LEU A 143 -3.09 27.19 6.98
N THR A 144 -4.38 27.10 6.66
CA THR A 144 -5.25 28.25 6.37
C THR A 144 -5.20 29.37 7.42
N PRO A 145 -5.35 29.10 8.74
CA PRO A 145 -5.37 30.17 9.73
C PRO A 145 -4.01 30.86 9.93
N LEU A 146 -2.90 30.25 9.50
CA LEU A 146 -1.59 30.91 9.58
C LEU A 146 -1.45 31.94 8.45
N VAL A 147 -1.95 31.65 7.25
CA VAL A 147 -1.87 32.58 6.12
C VAL A 147 -2.66 33.86 6.41
N GLU A 148 -3.87 33.74 6.97
CA GLU A 148 -4.71 34.89 7.34
C GLU A 148 -4.11 35.81 8.42
N VAL A 149 -3.19 35.31 9.25
CA VAL A 149 -2.51 36.11 10.29
C VAL A 149 -1.35 36.92 9.74
N PHE A 150 -0.78 36.51 8.61
CA PHE A 150 0.38 37.15 8.00
C PHE A 150 0.05 37.99 6.76
N GLU A 151 -1.22 38.06 6.36
CA GLU A 151 -1.77 39.01 5.37
C GLU A 151 -2.33 40.27 6.05
#